data_AF-A0A4V2E7E1-F1
#
_entry.id   AF-A0A4V2E7E1-F1
#
_cell.length_a   1.000
_cell.length_b   1.000
_cell.length_c   1.000
_cell.angle_alpha   90.00
_cell.angle_beta   90.00
_cell.angle_gamma   90.00
#
_symmetry.space_group_name_H-M   'P 1'
#
loop_
_entity.id
_entity.type
_entity.pdbx_description
1 polymer ?
#
loop_
_entity_poly.entity_id
_entity_poly.type
_entity_poly.pdbx_seq_one_letter_code
_entity_poly.pdbx_strand_id
1 'polypeptide(L)'
;MPYDKIDKQDVEKVLKNLTGKAPKITITAGAANVATFTIQFAEKGVHQFDLYMSTDSAGANVSATTYSTGLAATTGVVAVTLTANKYLKVLTDATGKAVITLTATAKPAGEYMCVPAAGGGLAMSAATVTGSYG
;
A
#
# COMPACT_ATOMS: atom_id res chain seq x y z
N MET A 1 -15.23 -0.63 -42.39
CA MET A 1 -14.15 -0.48 -41.40
C MET A 1 -13.71 -1.89 -41.03
N PRO A 2 -12.48 -2.32 -41.32
CA PRO A 2 -12.08 -3.68 -40.98
C PRO A 2 -11.80 -3.70 -39.48
N TYR A 3 -12.69 -4.33 -38.71
CA TYR A 3 -12.25 -4.96 -37.47
C TYR A 3 -11.53 -6.22 -37.91
N ASP A 4 -10.24 -6.10 -38.19
CA ASP A 4 -9.37 -7.26 -38.23
C ASP A 4 -9.59 -8.05 -36.94
N LYS A 5 -9.75 -9.36 -37.09
CA LYS A 5 -10.22 -10.26 -36.03
C LYS A 5 -9.43 -9.99 -34.76
N ILE A 6 -10.12 -9.55 -33.70
CA ILE A 6 -9.53 -9.48 -32.36
C ILE A 6 -8.96 -10.87 -32.08
N ASP A 7 -7.65 -10.98 -31.99
CA ASP A 7 -7.00 -12.25 -31.76
C ASP A 7 -7.02 -12.58 -30.26
N LYS A 8 -6.74 -13.84 -29.92
CA LYS A 8 -6.74 -14.30 -28.53
C LYS A 8 -5.68 -13.57 -27.69
N GLN A 9 -4.57 -13.14 -28.30
CA GLN A 9 -3.47 -12.45 -27.62
C GLN A 9 -3.89 -11.02 -27.23
N ASP A 10 -4.66 -10.34 -28.08
CA ASP A 10 -5.24 -9.03 -27.80
C ASP A 10 -6.22 -9.11 -26.62
N VAL A 11 -7.10 -10.11 -26.60
CA VAL A 11 -8.02 -10.36 -25.48
C VAL A 11 -7.25 -10.65 -24.19
N GLU A 12 -6.25 -11.53 -24.24
CA GLU A 12 -5.43 -11.86 -23.07
C GLU A 12 -4.64 -10.65 -22.55
N LYS A 13 -4.17 -9.78 -23.44
CA LYS A 13 -3.47 -8.55 -23.08
C LYS A 13 -4.41 -7.55 -22.40
N VAL A 14 -5.63 -7.40 -22.93
CA VAL A 14 -6.67 -6.57 -22.32
C VAL A 14 -7.07 -7.13 -20.96
N LEU A 15 -7.28 -8.44 -20.83
CA LEU A 15 -7.61 -9.08 -19.55
C LEU A 15 -6.48 -8.91 -18.51
N LYS A 16 -5.21 -9.09 -18.91
CA LYS A 16 -4.05 -8.87 -18.02
C LYS A 16 -3.92 -7.42 -17.56
N ASN A 17 -4.40 -6.46 -18.35
CA ASN A 17 -4.42 -5.06 -17.97
C ASN A 17 -5.68 -4.69 -17.17
N LEU A 18 -6.80 -5.40 -17.36
CA LEU A 18 -8.03 -5.25 -16.59
C LEU A 18 -7.90 -5.82 -15.17
N THR A 19 -7.11 -6.88 -14.98
CA THR A 19 -6.70 -7.32 -13.65
C THR A 19 -5.68 -6.31 -13.11
N GLY A 20 -6.18 -5.27 -12.45
CA GLY A 20 -5.35 -4.18 -11.92
C GLY A 20 -4.13 -4.72 -11.19
N LYS A 21 -2.94 -4.24 -11.56
CA LYS A 21 -1.69 -4.70 -10.94
C LYS A 21 -1.66 -4.25 -9.49
N ALA A 22 -1.34 -5.19 -8.59
CA ALA A 22 -1.13 -4.89 -7.19
C ALA A 22 -0.03 -3.81 -7.04
N PRO A 23 -0.20 -2.84 -6.12
CA PRO A 23 0.78 -1.79 -5.95
C PRO A 23 2.09 -2.33 -5.36
N LYS A 24 3.20 -1.70 -5.70
CA LYS A 24 4.50 -1.96 -5.06
C LYS A 24 4.58 -1.17 -3.76
N ILE A 25 4.98 -1.83 -2.68
CA ILE A 25 5.22 -1.19 -1.38
C ILE A 25 6.72 -1.26 -1.05
N THR A 26 7.32 -0.11 -0.72
CA THR A 26 8.74 -0.01 -0.35
C THR A 26 8.89 0.69 0.99
N ILE A 27 9.80 0.21 1.85
CA ILE A 27 10.08 0.77 3.17
C ILE A 27 11.43 1.49 3.13
N THR A 28 11.47 2.70 3.68
CA THR A 28 12.70 3.46 3.89
C THR A 28 12.70 4.10 5.27
N ALA A 29 13.88 4.19 5.89
CA ALA A 29 14.06 4.97 7.11
C ALA A 29 13.73 6.46 6.86
N GLY A 30 12.89 7.04 7.72
CA GLY A 30 12.54 8.46 7.71
C GLY A 30 13.41 9.26 8.67
N ALA A 31 12.80 10.22 9.37
CA ALA A 31 13.40 10.90 10.52
C ALA A 31 13.42 9.98 11.76
N ALA A 32 13.93 10.49 12.89
CA ALA A 32 13.98 9.79 14.16
C ALA A 32 12.63 9.14 14.51
N ASN A 33 12.64 7.81 14.70
CA ASN A 33 11.50 6.96 15.02
C ASN A 33 10.44 6.88 13.93
N VAL A 34 10.76 7.25 12.68
CA VAL A 34 9.82 7.23 11.56
C VAL A 34 10.24 6.20 10.51
N ALA A 35 9.31 5.33 10.14
CA ALA A 35 9.39 4.51 8.94
C ALA A 35 8.52 5.14 7.85
N THR A 36 9.03 5.15 6.62
CA THR A 36 8.33 5.70 5.45
C THR A 36 8.00 4.57 4.49
N PHE A 37 6.72 4.47 4.12
CA PHE A 37 6.18 3.49 3.20
C PHE A 37 5.76 4.21 1.91
N THR A 38 6.37 3.82 0.80
CA THR A 38 5.94 4.29 -0.53
C THR A 38 5.07 3.22 -1.16
N ILE A 39 3.82 3.56 -1.46
CA ILE A 39 2.87 2.76 -2.22
C ILE A 39 2.81 3.33 -3.63
N GLN A 40 3.16 2.51 -4.63
CA GLN A 40 3.21 2.91 -6.02
C GLN A 40 2.37 1.97 -6.87
N PHE A 41 1.34 2.51 -7.51
CA PHE A 41 0.59 1.82 -8.55
C PHE A 41 1.38 1.88 -9.87
N ALA A 42 1.24 0.82 -10.69
CA ALA A 42 1.93 0.74 -11.98
C ALA A 42 1.40 1.79 -12.98
N GLU A 43 0.12 2.12 -12.87
CA GLU A 43 -0.55 3.11 -13.71
C GLU A 43 -0.56 4.48 -13.03
N LYS A 44 -0.28 5.52 -13.81
CA LYS A 44 -0.41 6.90 -13.34
C LYS A 44 -1.89 7.25 -13.18
N GLY A 45 -2.17 8.21 -12.30
CA GLY A 45 -3.53 8.65 -11.99
C GLY A 45 -3.83 8.57 -10.50
N VAL A 46 -4.98 9.12 -10.12
CA VAL A 46 -5.46 9.08 -8.74
C VAL A 46 -6.19 7.76 -8.53
N HIS A 47 -5.65 6.91 -7.66
CA HIS A 47 -6.23 5.64 -7.25
C HIS A 47 -6.69 5.74 -5.81
N GLN A 48 -7.91 5.30 -5.53
CA GLN A 48 -8.39 5.11 -4.17
C GLN A 48 -8.12 3.67 -3.73
N PHE A 49 -7.51 3.49 -2.57
CA PHE A 49 -7.21 2.17 -2.03
C PHE A 49 -7.30 2.15 -0.51
N ASP A 50 -7.49 0.96 0.04
CA ASP A 50 -7.41 0.71 1.47
C ASP A 50 -5.99 0.28 1.84
N LEU A 51 -5.50 0.75 2.98
CA LEU A 51 -4.19 0.42 3.54
C LEU A 51 -4.38 0.05 4.99
N TYR A 52 -3.78 -1.05 5.44
CA TYR A 52 -3.76 -1.39 6.85
C TYR A 52 -2.42 -1.97 7.29
N MET A 53 -2.15 -1.84 8.59
CA MET A 53 -1.00 -2.48 9.23
C MET A 53 -1.41 -3.85 9.75
N SER A 54 -0.54 -4.86 9.62
CA SER A 54 -0.72 -6.23 10.12
C SER A 54 0.52 -6.69 10.85
N THR A 55 0.37 -7.56 11.87
CA THR A 55 1.49 -8.32 12.45
C THR A 55 1.56 -9.75 11.94
N ASP A 56 0.51 -10.23 11.27
CA ASP A 56 0.49 -11.50 10.58
C ASP A 56 1.28 -11.41 9.27
N SER A 57 2.19 -12.36 9.04
CA SER A 57 2.97 -12.49 7.81
C SER A 57 2.12 -12.83 6.58
N ALA A 58 0.89 -13.30 6.78
CA ALA A 58 -0.12 -13.46 5.74
C ALA A 58 -1.04 -12.23 5.59
N GLY A 59 -0.94 -11.22 6.46
CA GLY A 59 -1.75 -10.01 6.38
C GLY A 59 -3.23 -10.21 6.76
N ALA A 60 -3.56 -11.27 7.51
CA ALA A 60 -4.96 -11.65 7.76
C ALA A 60 -5.69 -10.75 8.78
N ASN A 61 -4.98 -9.88 9.50
CA ASN A 61 -5.56 -9.04 10.55
C ASN A 61 -5.05 -7.61 10.50
N VAL A 62 -5.80 -6.71 11.12
CA VAL A 62 -5.31 -5.36 11.44
C VAL A 62 -4.54 -5.44 12.76
N SER A 63 -3.33 -4.87 12.77
CA SER A 63 -2.43 -4.86 13.91
C SER A 63 -3.10 -4.25 15.14
N ALA A 64 -3.12 -4.99 16.24
CA ALA A 64 -3.63 -4.54 17.53
C ALA A 64 -2.56 -3.86 18.40
N THR A 65 -1.31 -3.79 17.94
CA THR A 65 -0.17 -3.35 18.78
C THR A 65 -0.23 -1.87 19.14
N THR A 66 0.19 -1.50 20.35
CA THR A 66 0.17 -0.09 20.80
C THR A 66 1.45 0.67 20.49
N TYR A 67 2.42 0.04 19.83
CA TYR A 67 3.76 0.57 19.63
C TYR A 67 3.86 1.71 18.60
N SER A 68 2.84 1.88 17.76
CA SER A 68 2.80 2.91 16.71
C SER A 68 1.78 4.01 17.03
N THR A 69 2.14 5.27 16.81
CA THR A 69 1.24 6.42 17.01
C THR A 69 0.29 6.68 15.84
N GLY A 70 0.07 5.68 14.98
CA GLY A 70 -0.79 5.77 13.80
C GLY A 70 -0.04 6.10 12.50
N LEU A 71 -0.71 5.85 11.38
CA LEU A 71 -0.24 6.13 10.02
C LEU A 71 -0.67 7.53 9.58
N ALA A 72 0.19 8.21 8.81
CA ALA A 72 -0.12 9.52 8.22
C ALA A 72 0.37 9.60 6.77
N ALA A 73 -0.36 10.31 5.90
CA ALA A 73 0.10 10.54 4.53
C ALA A 73 0.95 11.80 4.41
N THR A 74 2.09 11.70 3.73
CA THR A 74 2.94 12.83 3.30
C THR A 74 2.86 13.08 1.79
N THR A 75 2.36 12.11 1.02
CA THR A 75 2.01 12.25 -0.40
C THR A 75 0.71 11.50 -0.67
N GLY A 76 -0.15 12.09 -1.49
CA GLY A 76 -1.56 11.68 -1.59
C GLY A 76 -2.39 12.27 -0.45
N VAL A 77 -3.59 11.74 -0.25
CA VAL A 77 -4.54 12.24 0.76
C VAL A 77 -5.18 11.05 1.49
N VAL A 78 -5.29 11.17 2.81
CA VAL A 78 -6.10 10.24 3.61
C VAL A 78 -7.56 10.71 3.57
N ALA A 79 -8.45 9.90 3.00
CA ALA A 79 -9.87 10.17 2.98
C ALA A 79 -10.57 9.72 4.26
N VAL A 80 -10.15 8.59 4.83
CA VAL A 80 -10.76 7.99 6.03
C VAL A 80 -9.69 7.33 6.89
N THR A 81 -9.82 7.45 8.20
CA THR A 81 -9.05 6.74 9.22
C THR A 81 -9.96 5.83 10.04
N LEU A 82 -9.48 4.61 10.30
CA LEU A 82 -10.14 3.59 11.11
C LEU A 82 -9.12 3.00 12.08
N THR A 83 -9.62 2.45 13.19
CA THR A 83 -8.81 1.66 14.15
C THR A 83 -7.56 2.41 14.65
N ALA A 84 -7.75 3.62 15.19
CA ALA A 84 -6.66 4.47 15.68
C ALA A 84 -5.54 4.70 14.64
N ASN A 85 -5.93 4.99 13.39
CA ASN A 85 -5.06 5.27 12.25
C ASN A 85 -4.19 4.08 11.81
N LYS A 86 -4.64 2.85 12.03
CA LYS A 86 -3.96 1.64 11.53
C LYS A 86 -4.58 1.06 10.28
N TYR A 87 -5.78 1.54 9.95
CA TYR A 87 -6.44 1.29 8.68
C TYR A 87 -6.80 2.66 8.09
N LEU A 88 -6.35 2.90 6.87
CA LEU A 88 -6.57 4.13 6.12
C LEU A 88 -7.26 3.84 4.80
N LYS A 89 -8.14 4.75 4.38
CA LYS A 89 -8.55 4.87 2.99
C LYS A 89 -7.80 6.04 2.37
N VAL A 90 -7.03 5.79 1.33
CA VAL A 90 -6.06 6.73 0.77
C VAL A 90 -6.33 6.96 -0.70
N LEU A 91 -6.09 8.19 -1.17
CA LEU A 91 -6.00 8.55 -2.57
C LEU A 91 -4.55 8.84 -2.92
N THR A 92 -4.05 8.26 -4.01
CA THR A 92 -2.72 8.61 -4.54
C THR A 92 -2.72 10.01 -5.14
N ASP A 93 -1.52 10.58 -5.32
CA ASP A 93 -1.35 11.74 -6.20
C ASP A 93 -1.56 11.36 -7.68
N ALA A 94 -1.45 12.35 -8.58
CA ALA A 94 -1.62 12.17 -10.02
C ALA A 94 -0.58 11.21 -10.66
N THR A 95 0.51 10.88 -9.96
CA THR A 95 1.53 9.93 -10.42
C THR A 95 1.24 8.48 -10.03
N GLY A 96 0.13 8.22 -9.34
CA GLY A 96 -0.19 6.90 -8.80
C GLY A 96 0.59 6.55 -7.53
N LYS A 97 1.12 7.57 -6.85
CA LYS A 97 1.95 7.41 -5.65
C LYS A 97 1.23 7.89 -4.39
N ALA A 98 1.40 7.14 -3.30
CA ALA A 98 1.12 7.59 -1.95
C ALA A 98 2.32 7.30 -1.06
N VAL A 99 2.62 8.23 -0.15
CA VAL A 99 3.69 8.05 0.85
C VAL A 99 3.07 8.17 2.22
N ILE A 100 3.28 7.14 3.02
CA ILE A 100 2.69 6.99 4.35
C ILE A 100 3.83 6.86 5.35
N THR A 101 3.76 7.62 6.44
CA THR A 101 4.71 7.54 7.54
C THR A 101 4.10 6.84 8.73
N LEU A 102 4.96 6.11 9.43
CA LEU A 102 4.69 5.45 10.69
C LEU A 102 5.67 5.98 11.72
N THR A 103 5.16 6.66 12.75
CA THR A 103 5.98 7.08 13.89
C THR A 103 5.83 6.06 15.01
N ALA A 104 6.95 5.51 15.47
CA ALA A 104 6.99 4.51 16.53
C ALA A 104 8.29 4.60 17.33
N THR A 105 8.22 5.15 18.55
CA THR A 105 9.39 5.31 19.44
C THR A 105 10.02 3.97 19.84
N ALA A 106 9.21 2.92 19.97
CA ALA A 106 9.70 1.58 20.29
C ALA A 106 10.30 0.83 19.09
N LYS A 107 10.23 1.41 17.87
CA LYS A 107 10.73 0.83 16.61
C LYS A 107 10.36 -0.67 16.46
N PRO A 108 9.06 -1.03 16.56
CA PRO A 108 8.64 -2.43 16.57
C PRO A 108 9.00 -3.11 15.24
N ALA A 109 9.53 -4.33 15.36
CA ALA A 109 9.75 -5.22 14.24
C ALA A 109 8.53 -6.11 14.00
N GLY A 110 8.34 -6.56 12.76
CA GLY A 110 7.27 -7.50 12.40
C GLY A 110 5.93 -6.86 12.01
N GLU A 111 5.89 -5.54 11.78
CA GLU A 111 4.70 -4.89 11.22
C GLU A 111 4.79 -4.87 9.69
N TYR A 112 3.69 -5.18 9.03
CA TYR A 112 3.55 -5.20 7.58
C TYR A 112 2.55 -4.14 7.14
N MET A 113 2.82 -3.43 6.06
CA MET A 113 1.82 -2.62 5.37
C MET A 113 1.15 -3.45 4.29
N CYS A 114 -0.18 -3.46 4.33
CA CYS A 114 -1.02 -4.32 3.50
C CYS A 114 -1.99 -3.46 2.69
N VAL A 115 -2.04 -3.69 1.38
CA VAL A 115 -2.99 -3.06 0.46
C VAL A 115 -3.77 -4.16 -0.27
N PRO A 116 -5.08 -4.31 0.02
CA PRO A 116 -5.93 -5.20 -0.77
C PRO A 116 -5.94 -4.74 -2.23
N ALA A 117 -5.58 -5.64 -3.14
CA ALA A 117 -5.64 -5.39 -4.57
C ALA A 117 -7.02 -5.78 -5.11
N ALA A 118 -7.46 -5.10 -6.17
CA ALA A 118 -8.64 -5.50 -6.92
C ALA A 118 -8.47 -6.95 -7.43
N GLY A 119 -9.49 -7.80 -7.25
CA GLY A 119 -9.44 -9.21 -7.64
C GLY A 119 -9.00 -10.19 -6.56
N GLY A 120 -8.90 -9.75 -5.29
CA GLY A 120 -8.67 -10.64 -4.13
C GLY A 120 -7.19 -10.91 -3.82
N GLY A 121 -6.27 -10.23 -4.50
CA GLY A 121 -4.85 -10.25 -4.15
C GLY A 121 -4.53 -9.33 -2.96
N LEU A 122 -3.38 -9.54 -2.34
CA LEU A 122 -2.86 -8.69 -1.28
C LEU A 122 -1.43 -8.24 -1.63
N ALA A 123 -1.20 -6.94 -1.70
CA ALA A 123 0.15 -6.39 -1.73
C ALA A 123 0.62 -6.18 -0.29
N MET A 124 1.76 -6.77 0.06
CA MET A 124 2.38 -6.60 1.37
C MET A 124 3.79 -6.02 1.24
N SER A 125 4.17 -5.17 2.20
CA SER A 125 5.57 -4.79 2.37
C SER A 125 6.38 -5.95 2.95
N ALA A 126 7.70 -5.80 2.99
CA ALA A 126 8.50 -6.56 3.95
C ALA A 126 8.08 -6.23 5.39
N ALA A 127 8.42 -7.09 6.35
CA ALA A 127 8.27 -6.77 7.77
C ALA A 127 9.12 -5.54 8.12
N THR A 128 8.63 -4.66 8.98
CA THR A 128 9.46 -3.65 9.62
C THR A 128 10.57 -4.33 10.44
N VAL A 129 11.73 -3.69 10.45
CA VAL A 129 12.84 -4.01 11.34
C VAL A 129 13.27 -2.73 12.05
N THR A 130 14.10 -2.80 13.08
CA THR A 130 14.59 -1.58 13.75
C THR A 130 15.26 -0.59 12.79
N GLY A 131 15.96 -1.10 11.76
CA GLY A 131 16.56 -0.28 10.69
C GLY A 131 15.57 0.33 9.70
N SER A 132 14.28 -0.04 9.75
CA SER A 132 13.22 0.62 8.98
C SER A 132 12.88 2.01 9.50
N TYR A 133 13.32 2.34 10.72
CA TYR A 133 13.04 3.62 11.38
C TYR A 133 14.33 4.45 11.46
N GLY A 134 14.29 5.65 10.90
CA GLY A 134 15.38 6.63 11.03
C GLY A 134 15.53 7.18 12.43
#